data_AF-A0AA96UWK5-F1
#
_entry.id   AF-A0AA96UWK5-F1
#
_cell.length_a   1.000
_cell.length_b   1.000
_cell.length_c   1.000
_cell.angle_alpha   90.00
_cell.angle_beta   90.00
_cell.angle_gamma   90.00
#
_symmetry.space_group_name_H-M   'P 1'
#
loop_
_entity.id
_entity.type
_entity.pdbx_description
1 polymer ?
#
loop_
_entity_poly.entity_id
_entity_poly.type
_entity_poly.pdbx_seq_one_letter_code
_entity_poly.pdbx_strand_id
1 'polypeptide(L)'
;MMCVLMMVLWWVCVLNSVMLFSWLVYMELMFVLIIYCLSMGLGVGDGVGFVVIVVIFVGVVSLVISLSLYVNLVRAGGEDYVGLKSI
;
A
#
# COMPACT_ATOMS: atom_id res chain seq x y z
N MET A 1 7.50 19.07 6.00
CA MET A 1 8.14 18.29 7.09
C MET A 1 7.30 17.09 7.53
N MET A 2 5.99 17.25 7.76
CA MET A 2 5.12 16.15 8.23
C MET A 2 4.99 14.98 7.24
N CYS A 3 4.83 15.23 5.93
CA CYS A 3 4.75 14.15 4.93
C CYS A 3 6.04 13.33 4.84
N VAL A 4 7.21 13.97 4.95
CA VAL A 4 8.50 13.26 4.91
C VAL A 4 8.64 12.31 6.10
N LEU A 5 8.28 12.77 7.30
CA LEU A 5 8.25 11.92 8.50
C LEU A 5 7.29 10.73 8.33
N MET A 6 6.09 10.95 7.78
CA MET A 6 5.13 9.86 7.53
C MET A 6 5.67 8.85 6.51
N MET A 7 6.35 9.30 5.45
CA MET A 7 6.98 8.42 4.47
C MET A 7 8.11 7.58 5.08
N VAL A 8 8.92 8.17 5.96
CA VAL A 8 9.99 7.44 6.67
C VAL A 8 9.40 6.38 7.62
N LEU A 9 8.39 6.74 8.42
CA LEU A 9 7.71 5.80 9.31
C LEU A 9 7.04 4.66 8.54
N TRP A 10 6.42 4.96 7.40
CA TRP A 10 5.84 3.96 6.51
C TRP A 10 6.88 2.95 6.03
N TRP A 11 8.04 3.42 5.54
CA TRP A 11 9.12 2.52 5.11
C TRP A 11 9.63 1.63 6.24
N VAL A 12 9.73 2.15 7.48
CA VAL A 12 10.11 1.34 8.64
C VAL A 12 9.07 0.23 8.91
N CYS A 13 7.78 0.53 8.81
CA CYS A 13 6.71 -0.46 8.95
C CYS A 13 6.75 -1.53 7.85
N VAL A 14 7.01 -1.13 6.60
CA VAL A 14 7.12 -2.03 5.44
C VAL A 14 8.33 -2.96 5.58
N LEU A 15 9.49 -2.44 5.99
CA LEU A 15 10.70 -3.26 6.14
C LEU A 15 10.66 -4.19 7.35
N ASN A 16 9.84 -3.87 8.36
CA ASN A 16 9.69 -4.68 9.57
C ASN A 16 8.53 -5.69 9.49
N SER A 17 7.78 -5.75 8.38
CA SER A 17 6.68 -6.70 8.24
C SER A 17 7.20 -8.11 7.96
N VAL A 18 6.86 -9.05 8.84
CA VAL A 18 7.22 -10.47 8.69
C VAL A 18 6.17 -11.25 7.90
N MET A 19 4.89 -10.93 8.09
CA MET A 19 3.77 -11.58 7.39
C MET A 19 3.51 -10.91 6.04
N LEU A 20 3.23 -11.70 5.01
CA LEU A 20 2.91 -11.16 3.68
C LEU A 20 1.60 -10.38 3.70
N PHE A 21 0.64 -10.82 4.50
CA PHE A 21 -0.60 -10.08 4.72
C PHE A 21 -0.35 -8.68 5.30
N SER A 22 0.49 -8.53 6.34
CA SER A 22 0.74 -7.22 6.93
C SER A 22 1.51 -6.31 5.97
N TRP A 23 2.42 -6.87 5.17
CA TRP A 23 3.11 -6.14 4.10
C TRP A 23 2.14 -5.63 3.04
N LEU A 24 1.17 -6.45 2.61
CA LEU A 24 0.11 -6.03 1.68
C LEU A 24 -0.73 -4.89 2.24
N VAL A 25 -1.11 -4.95 3.51
CA VAL A 25 -1.83 -3.86 4.18
C VAL A 25 -1.00 -2.56 4.16
N TYR A 26 0.31 -2.63 4.41
CA TYR A 26 1.17 -1.44 4.33
C TYR A 26 1.29 -0.89 2.91
N MET A 27 1.31 -1.74 1.88
CA MET A 27 1.30 -1.30 0.49
C MET A 27 -0.01 -0.59 0.13
N GLU A 28 -1.14 -1.02 0.67
CA GLU A 28 -2.42 -0.36 0.43
C GLU A 28 -2.55 0.97 1.20
N LEU A 29 -1.98 1.06 2.41
CA LEU A 29 -1.86 2.32 3.15
C LEU A 29 -1.01 3.37 2.43
N MET A 30 -0.13 2.97 1.51
CA MET A 30 0.65 3.90 0.68
C MET A 30 -0.26 4.78 -0.18
N PHE A 31 -1.31 4.21 -0.79
CA PHE A 31 -2.24 4.98 -1.61
C PHE A 31 -2.97 6.05 -0.79
N VAL A 32 -3.32 5.73 0.45
CA VAL A 32 -3.94 6.68 1.38
C VAL A 32 -2.98 7.83 1.72
N LEU A 33 -1.71 7.52 1.98
CA LEU A 33 -0.67 8.53 2.22
C LEU A 33 -0.46 9.44 1.00
N ILE A 34 -0.47 8.88 -0.21
CA ILE A 34 -0.33 9.64 -1.45
C ILE A 34 -1.51 10.59 -1.64
N ILE A 35 -2.74 10.11 -1.46
CA ILE A 35 -3.96 10.94 -1.54
C ILE A 35 -3.91 12.08 -0.52
N TYR A 36 -3.49 11.78 0.72
CA TYR A 36 -3.33 12.79 1.76
C TYR A 36 -2.29 13.85 1.38
N CYS A 37 -1.13 13.43 0.86
CA CYS A 37 -0.08 14.35 0.41
C CYS A 37 -0.53 15.22 -0.77
N LEU A 38 -1.23 14.63 -1.74
CA LEU A 38 -1.80 15.35 -2.89
C LEU A 38 -2.83 16.40 -2.44
N SER A 39 -3.71 16.03 -1.51
CA SER A 39 -4.76 16.91 -1.00
C SER A 39 -4.20 18.09 -0.20
N MET A 40 -3.11 17.87 0.55
CA MET A 40 -2.41 18.92 1.30
C MET A 40 -1.55 19.82 0.41
N GLY A 41 -0.97 19.28 -0.67
CA GLY A 41 0.03 19.98 -1.49
C GLY A 41 -0.54 20.84 -2.61
N LEU A 42 -1.68 20.47 -3.18
CA LEU A 42 -2.20 21.12 -4.41
C LEU A 42 -3.39 22.06 -4.17
N GLY A 43 -3.98 22.08 -2.97
CA GLY A 43 -5.27 22.73 -2.75
C GLY A 43 -6.39 22.01 -3.50
N VAL A 44 -7.61 22.09 -2.98
CA VAL A 44 -8.78 21.39 -3.56
C VAL A 44 -9.23 22.13 -4.83
N GLY A 45 -8.62 21.83 -5.97
CA GLY A 45 -9.05 22.28 -7.31
C GLY A 45 -9.58 21.13 -8.16
N ASP A 46 -10.39 21.43 -9.18
CA ASP A 46 -11.11 20.43 -9.98
C ASP A 46 -10.21 19.37 -10.63
N GLY A 47 -8.99 19.74 -11.05
CA GLY A 47 -8.00 18.81 -11.60
C GLY A 47 -7.42 17.83 -10.56
N VAL A 48 -7.35 18.23 -9.29
CA VAL A 48 -6.83 17.40 -8.20
C VAL A 48 -7.85 16.33 -7.81
N GLY A 49 -9.14 16.68 -7.84
CA GLY A 49 -10.23 15.73 -7.57
C GLY A 49 -10.23 14.55 -8.54
N PHE A 50 -10.03 14.80 -9.84
CA PHE A 50 -9.93 13.74 -10.84
C PHE A 50 -8.74 12.80 -10.56
N VAL A 51 -7.56 13.35 -10.25
CA VAL A 51 -6.36 12.56 -9.94
C VAL A 51 -6.60 11.69 -8.70
N VAL A 52 -7.22 12.23 -7.65
CA VAL A 52 -7.55 11.46 -6.44
C VAL A 52 -8.48 10.28 -6.76
N ILE A 53 -9.52 10.50 -7.57
CA ILE A 53 -10.44 9.43 -7.97
C ILE A 53 -9.71 8.34 -8.75
N VAL A 54 -8.82 8.71 -9.68
CA VAL A 54 -8.01 7.73 -10.43
C VAL A 54 -7.11 6.93 -9.50
N VAL A 55 -6.43 7.59 -8.54
CA VAL A 55 -5.56 6.91 -7.57
C VAL A 55 -6.36 5.94 -6.68
N ILE A 56 -7.56 6.32 -6.25
CA ILE A 56 -8.45 5.43 -5.49
C ILE A 56 -8.82 4.21 -6.32
N PHE A 57 -9.21 4.41 -7.58
CA PHE A 57 -9.59 3.30 -8.46
C PHE A 57 -8.43 2.32 -8.68
N VAL A 58 -7.23 2.85 -8.94
CA VAL A 58 -6.01 2.05 -9.08
C VAL A 58 -5.69 1.30 -7.79
N GLY A 59 -5.83 1.94 -6.62
CA GLY A 59 -5.65 1.29 -5.32
C GLY A 59 -6.61 0.13 -5.10
N VAL A 60 -7.90 0.31 -5.39
CA VAL A 60 -8.90 -0.77 -5.25
C VAL A 60 -8.58 -1.95 -6.19
N VAL A 61 -8.18 -1.68 -7.43
CA VAL A 61 -7.80 -2.75 -8.37
C VAL A 61 -6.53 -3.47 -7.90
N SER A 62 -5.54 -2.74 -7.41
CA SER A 62 -4.33 -3.29 -6.79
C SER A 62 -4.67 -4.22 -5.62
N LEU A 63 -5.55 -3.79 -4.72
CA LEU A 63 -6.00 -4.57 -3.56
C LEU A 63 -6.65 -5.89 -3.98
N VAL A 64 -7.55 -5.84 -4.97
CA VAL A 64 -8.25 -7.04 -5.46
C VAL A 64 -7.26 -8.04 -6.05
N ILE A 65 -6.31 -7.57 -6.86
CA ILE A 65 -5.29 -8.43 -7.49
C ILE A 65 -4.36 -9.01 -6.42
N SER A 66 -3.87 -8.18 -5.51
CA SER A 66 -2.91 -8.60 -4.48
C SER A 66 -3.51 -9.61 -3.49
N LEU A 67 -4.76 -9.40 -3.06
CA LEU A 67 -5.49 -10.38 -2.25
C LEU A 67 -5.75 -11.69 -3.00
N SER A 68 -6.08 -11.62 -4.30
CA SER A 68 -6.27 -12.81 -5.12
C SER A 68 -4.99 -13.64 -5.22
N LEU A 69 -3.85 -12.96 -5.42
CA LEU A 69 -2.53 -13.60 -5.44
C LEU A 69 -2.16 -14.17 -4.06
N TYR A 70 -2.38 -13.43 -2.98
CA TYR A 70 -2.15 -13.89 -1.61
C TYR A 70 -2.92 -15.17 -1.31
N VAL A 71 -4.22 -15.22 -1.60
CA VAL A 71 -5.05 -16.41 -1.39
C VAL A 71 -4.53 -17.60 -2.19
N ASN A 72 -4.11 -17.39 -3.44
CA ASN A 72 -3.53 -18.46 -4.25
C ASN A 72 -2.20 -18.96 -3.68
N LEU A 73 -1.36 -18.06 -3.18
CA LEU A 73 -0.04 -18.38 -2.60
C LEU A 73 -0.18 -19.17 -1.30
N VAL A 74 -1.06 -18.72 -0.40
CA VAL A 74 -1.38 -19.44 0.85
C VAL A 74 -2.01 -20.80 0.56
N ARG A 75 -2.86 -20.91 -0.47
CA ARG A 75 -3.42 -22.21 -0.89
C ARG A 75 -2.37 -23.16 -1.45
N ALA A 76 -1.39 -22.65 -2.18
CA ALA A 76 -0.36 -23.46 -2.84
C ALA A 76 0.78 -23.87 -1.90
N GLY A 77 1.23 -22.95 -1.02
CA GLY A 77 2.41 -23.14 -0.18
C GLY A 77 2.12 -23.26 1.32
N GLY A 78 0.92 -22.89 1.78
CA GLY A 78 0.55 -22.94 3.20
C GLY A 78 1.27 -21.93 4.11
N GLU A 79 2.10 -21.05 3.56
CA GLU A 79 2.97 -20.16 4.33
C GLU A 79 2.72 -18.69 3.99
N ASP A 80 2.76 -17.84 5.02
CA ASP A 80 2.49 -16.41 4.97
C ASP A 80 3.72 -15.63 5.46
N TYR A 81 4.77 -15.58 4.65
CA TYR A 81 6.02 -14.88 4.97
C TYR A 81 6.49 -13.99 3.82
N VAL A 82 7.07 -12.84 4.18
CA VAL A 82 7.75 -11.94 3.25
C VAL A 82 9.21 -12.36 3.16
N GLY A 83 9.62 -12.93 2.02
CA GLY A 83 11.03 -13.26 1.73
C GLY A 83 11.32 -14.74 1.52
N LEU A 84 12.52 -15.05 1.02
CA LEU A 84 13.00 -16.43 0.88
C LEU A 84 13.12 -17.04 2.27
N LYS A 85 12.36 -18.11 2.51
CA LYS A 85 12.56 -18.99 3.65
C LYS A 85 14.03 -19.44 3.63
N SER A 86 14.84 -18.95 4.56
CA SER A 86 16.19 -19.48 4.72
C SER A 86 16.03 -20.92 5.20
N ILE A 87 16.30 -21.85 4.28
CA ILE A 87 16.42 -23.29 4.53
C ILE A 87 17.58 -23.52 5.49
#